data_AF-A0A395Y964-F1
#
_entry.id   AF-A0A395Y964-F1
#
_cell.length_a   1.000
_cell.length_b   1.000
_cell.length_c   1.000
_cell.angle_alpha   90.00
_cell.angle_beta   90.00
_cell.angle_gamma   90.00
#
_symmetry.space_group_name_H-M   'P 1'
#
loop_
_entity.id
_entity.type
_entity.pdbx_description
1 polymer ?
#
loop_
_entity_poly.entity_id
_entity_poly.type
_entity_poly.pdbx_seq_one_letter_code
_entity_poly.pdbx_strand_id
1 'polypeptide(L)'
;MVGGEKLRFHGIYQHDVRDCGVACLATICEYYGLKVPLSYIRDLEKVNMNGSSIYGICEAAKILGLDAEAYQGNIQELLLCVH
;
A
#
# COMPACT_ATOMS: atom_id res chain seq x y z
N MET A 1 -14.97 -19.99 4.96
CA MET A 1 -14.23 -20.12 6.23
C MET A 1 -12.81 -19.65 5.99
N VAL A 2 -12.45 -18.44 6.40
CA VAL A 2 -11.04 -18.10 6.68
C VAL A 2 -11.05 -17.64 8.13
N GLY A 3 -10.39 -18.44 8.97
CA GLY A 3 -10.46 -18.37 10.41
C GLY A 3 -9.93 -17.04 10.95
N GLY A 4 -10.54 -16.61 12.05
CA GLY A 4 -10.13 -15.44 12.84
C GLY A 4 -8.83 -15.68 13.60
N GLU A 5 -7.73 -15.86 12.87
CA GLU A 5 -6.40 -15.72 13.42
C GLU A 5 -6.09 -14.21 13.43
N LYS A 6 -5.77 -13.66 14.59
CA LYS A 6 -5.28 -12.28 14.70
C LYS A 6 -4.09 -12.12 13.74
N LEU A 7 -4.29 -11.43 12.62
CA LEU A 7 -3.22 -11.03 11.71
C LEU A 7 -2.24 -10.19 12.53
N ARG A 8 -1.12 -10.79 12.93
CA ARG A 8 0.01 -10.03 13.45
C ARG A 8 0.43 -9.11 12.31
N PHE A 9 0.36 -7.81 12.52
CA PHE A 9 0.87 -6.81 11.59
C PHE A 9 2.35 -7.11 11.36
N HIS A 10 2.67 -7.73 10.23
CA HIS A 10 4.02 -8.00 9.80
C HIS A 10 4.32 -7.04 8.65
N GLY A 11 5.22 -6.09 8.89
CA GLY A 11 5.68 -5.20 7.83
C GLY A 11 6.53 -5.97 6.83
N ILE A 12 6.23 -5.81 5.54
CA ILE A 12 7.09 -6.30 4.47
C ILE A 12 8.24 -5.31 4.30
N TYR A 13 9.47 -5.81 4.32
CA TYR A 13 10.66 -4.98 4.16
C TYR A 13 10.87 -4.61 2.68
N GLN A 14 11.27 -3.37 2.41
CA GLN A 14 11.64 -2.94 1.07
C GLN A 14 12.93 -3.61 0.60
N HIS A 15 12.97 -4.05 -0.66
CA HIS A 15 14.14 -4.72 -1.24
C HIS A 15 15.05 -3.74 -2.01
N ASP A 16 14.51 -2.62 -2.47
CA ASP A 16 15.22 -1.50 -3.12
C ASP A 16 15.01 -0.23 -2.30
N VAL A 17 15.95 0.72 -2.38
CA VAL A 17 15.81 2.03 -1.72
C VAL A 17 14.56 2.79 -2.18
N ARG A 18 14.10 2.52 -3.40
CA ARG A 18 12.94 3.16 -4.04
C ARG A 18 11.60 2.48 -3.73
N ASP A 19 11.61 1.31 -3.10
CA ASP A 19 10.42 0.46 -2.94
C ASP A 19 9.66 0.72 -1.62
N CYS A 20 9.80 1.91 -1.02
CA CYS A 20 9.10 2.22 0.22
C CYS A 20 7.56 2.21 0.05
N GLY A 21 7.03 2.77 -1.05
CA GLY A 21 5.61 2.73 -1.39
C GLY A 21 5.12 1.30 -1.65
N VAL A 22 5.88 0.57 -2.48
CA VAL A 22 5.64 -0.84 -2.83
C VAL A 22 5.55 -1.73 -1.59
N ALA A 23 6.48 -1.57 -0.64
CA ALA A 23 6.51 -2.33 0.60
C ALA A 23 5.32 -2.01 1.53
N CYS A 24 4.94 -0.73 1.61
CA CYS A 24 3.76 -0.31 2.37
C CYS A 24 2.48 -0.91 1.79
N LEU A 25 2.29 -0.82 0.46
CA LEU A 25 1.10 -1.38 -0.18
C LEU A 25 1.07 -2.91 -0.07
N ALA A 26 2.20 -3.59 -0.23
CA ALA A 26 2.31 -5.03 0.00
C ALA A 26 1.91 -5.43 1.42
N THR A 27 2.34 -4.65 2.42
CA THR A 27 2.00 -4.88 3.83
C THR A 27 0.49 -4.79 4.05
N ILE A 28 -0.18 -3.80 3.46
CA ILE A 28 -1.64 -3.64 3.53
C ILE A 28 -2.35 -4.80 2.82
N CYS A 29 -1.88 -5.20 1.64
CA CYS A 29 -2.43 -6.35 0.93
C CYS A 29 -2.31 -7.64 1.75
N GLU A 30 -1.14 -7.93 2.32
CA GLU A 30 -0.92 -9.11 3.15
C GLU A 30 -1.78 -9.09 4.41
N TYR A 31 -1.98 -7.92 5.02
CA TYR A 31 -2.93 -7.75 6.13
C TYR A 31 -4.35 -8.18 5.75
N TYR A 32 -4.82 -7.87 4.54
CA TYR A 32 -6.13 -8.34 4.05
C TYR A 32 -6.10 -9.77 3.46
N GLY A 33 -5.01 -10.51 3.63
CA GLY A 33 -4.85 -11.88 3.13
C GLY A 33 -4.50 -11.98 1.64
N LEU A 34 -4.19 -10.85 0.98
CA LEU A 34 -3.79 -10.80 -0.41
C LEU A 34 -2.25 -10.79 -0.52
N LYS A 35 -1.67 -11.94 -0.88
CA LYS A 35 -0.21 -12.05 -1.09
C LYS A 35 0.15 -11.68 -2.51
N VAL A 36 0.80 -10.54 -2.68
CA VAL A 36 1.20 -9.99 -3.98
C VAL A 36 2.72 -9.89 -4.06
N PRO A 37 3.37 -10.34 -5.16
CA PRO A 37 4.80 -10.13 -5.33
C PRO A 37 5.17 -8.64 -5.37
N LEU A 38 6.24 -8.25 -4.67
CA LEU A 38 6.73 -6.86 -4.66
C LEU A 38 7.02 -6.33 -6.07
N SER A 39 7.57 -7.16 -6.95
CA SER A 39 7.84 -6.77 -8.35
C SER A 39 6.56 -6.39 -9.10
N TYR A 40 5.45 -7.10 -8.84
CA TYR A 40 4.17 -6.80 -9.48
C TYR A 40 3.61 -5.47 -9.00
N ILE A 41 3.66 -5.20 -7.69
CA ILE A 41 3.25 -3.90 -7.14
C ILE A 41 4.13 -2.77 -7.71
N ARG A 42 5.45 -3.01 -7.81
CA ARG A 42 6.40 -2.05 -8.37
C ARG A 42 6.06 -1.67 -9.81
N ASP A 43 5.65 -2.65 -10.61
CA ASP A 43 5.21 -2.44 -11.99
C ASP A 43 3.87 -1.66 -12.05
N LEU A 44 2.93 -1.97 -11.16
CA LEU A 44 1.65 -1.26 -11.06
C LEU A 44 1.83 0.22 -10.66
N GLU A 45 2.65 0.48 -9.64
CA GLU A 45 2.96 1.84 -9.17
C GLU A 45 3.80 2.64 -10.17
N LYS A 46 4.38 1.97 -11.20
CA LYS A 46 5.30 2.54 -12.18
C LYS A 46 6.48 3.26 -11.50
N VAL A 47 7.05 2.61 -10.48
CA VAL A 47 8.17 3.13 -9.71
C VAL A 47 9.32 3.48 -10.64
N ASN A 48 9.74 4.74 -10.61
CA ASN A 48 10.85 5.23 -11.42
C ASN A 48 12.08 5.53 -10.55
N MET A 49 13.08 6.23 -11.09
CA MET A 49 14.29 6.55 -10.34
C MET A 49 14.05 7.41 -9.09
N ASN A 50 12.91 8.10 -9.00
CA ASN A 50 12.52 8.94 -7.87
C ASN A 50 11.63 8.21 -6.85
N GLY A 51 11.32 6.93 -7.06
CA GLY A 51 10.43 6.15 -6.20
C GLY A 51 8.97 6.15 -6.66
N SER A 52 8.07 5.88 -5.72
CA SER A 52 6.62 5.85 -5.93
C SER A 52 5.99 7.24 -5.81
N SER A 53 4.92 7.48 -6.58
CA SER A 53 4.07 8.66 -6.40
C SER A 53 2.78 8.28 -5.69
N ILE A 54 2.16 9.22 -4.96
CA ILE A 54 0.86 8.98 -4.31
C ILE A 54 -0.19 8.54 -5.33
N TYR A 55 -0.21 9.16 -6.51
CA TYR A 55 -1.08 8.75 -7.62
C TYR A 55 -0.85 7.30 -8.03
N GLY A 56 0.41 6.89 -8.21
CA GLY A 56 0.76 5.50 -8.56
C GLY A 56 0.33 4.50 -7.49
N ILE A 57 0.49 4.85 -6.22
CA ILE A 57 0.04 4.01 -5.09
C ILE A 57 -1.48 3.84 -5.11
N CYS A 58 -2.25 4.93 -5.28
CA CYS A 58 -3.72 4.85 -5.35
C CYS A 58 -4.19 4.01 -6.53
N GLU A 59 -3.62 4.19 -7.72
CA GLU A 59 -3.99 3.40 -8.91
C GLU A 59 -3.63 1.92 -8.74
N ALA A 60 -2.44 1.62 -8.20
CA ALA A 60 -2.06 0.25 -7.88
C ALA A 60 -3.01 -0.39 -6.86
N ALA A 61 -3.37 0.33 -5.79
CA ALA A 61 -4.30 -0.14 -4.77
C ALA A 61 -5.68 -0.48 -5.36
N LYS A 62 -6.21 0.39 -6.24
CA LYS A 62 -7.48 0.13 -6.95
C LYS A 62 -7.42 -1.11 -7.83
N ILE A 63 -6.32 -1.30 -8.57
CA ILE A 63 -6.11 -2.50 -9.41
C ILE A 63 -6.07 -3.77 -8.53
N LEU A 64 -5.49 -3.67 -7.33
CA LEU A 64 -5.44 -4.76 -6.34
C LEU A 64 -6.76 -4.98 -5.59
N GLY A 65 -7.82 -4.23 -5.93
CA GLY A 65 -9.16 -4.39 -5.35
C GLY A 65 -9.38 -3.64 -4.03
N LEU A 66 -8.51 -2.68 -3.70
CA LEU A 66 -8.71 -1.77 -2.57
C LEU A 66 -9.43 -0.51 -3.03
N ASP A 67 -10.24 0.07 -2.16
CA ASP A 67 -10.70 1.45 -2.35
C ASP A 67 -9.64 2.39 -1.78
N ALA A 68 -9.21 3.37 -2.59
CA ALA A 68 -8.05 4.20 -2.27
C ALA A 68 -8.22 5.64 -2.75
N GLU A 69 -8.11 6.55 -1.80
CA GLU A 69 -8.14 8.00 -1.99
C GLU A 69 -6.92 8.67 -1.34
N ALA A 70 -6.50 9.80 -1.91
CA ALA A 70 -5.39 10.59 -1.40
C ALA A 70 -5.89 11.90 -0.80
N TYR A 71 -5.46 12.20 0.42
CA TYR A 71 -5.80 13.43 1.13
C TYR A 71 -4.56 14.26 1.43
N GLN A 72 -4.73 15.57 1.55
CA GLN A 72 -3.71 16.52 1.97
C GLN A 72 -4.32 17.46 3.01
N GLY A 73 -3.61 17.67 4.11
CA GLY A 73 -4.04 18.55 5.18
C GLY A 73 -3.04 18.59 6.31
N ASN A 74 -3.33 19.41 7.32
CA ASN A 74 -2.64 19.35 8.61
C ASN A 74 -3.05 18.09 9.39
N ILE A 75 -2.39 17.84 10.51
CA ILE A 75 -2.62 16.59 11.26
C ILE A 75 -4.06 16.49 11.78
N GLN A 76 -4.69 17.62 12.16
CA GLN A 76 -6.06 17.64 12.62
C GLN A 76 -7.04 17.31 11.49
N GLU A 77 -6.83 17.87 10.30
CA GLU A 77 -7.64 17.59 9.10
C GLU A 77 -7.53 16.11 8.71
N LEU A 78 -6.32 15.55 8.67
CA LEU A 78 -6.10 14.15 8.29
C LEU A 78 -6.71 13.15 9.29
N LEU A 79 -6.80 13.52 10.57
CA LEU A 79 -7.49 12.70 11.57
C LEU A 79 -9.00 12.67 11.40
N LEU A 80 -9.58 13.74 10.83
CA LEU A 80 -11.03 13.86 10.61
C LEU A 80 -11.48 13.22 9.28
N CYS A 81 -10.59 13.10 8.30
CA CYS A 81 -10.88 12.49 6.99
C CYS A 81 -11.13 10.97 7.04
N VAL A 82 -11.07 10.34 8.21
CA VAL A 82 -11.44 8.93 8.40
C VAL A 82 -12.95 8.88 8.66
N HIS A 83 -13.75 8.80 7.60
CA HIS A 83 -15.20 8.57 7.66
C HIS A 83 -15.57 7.24 7.04
#